data_AF-A0A0F9TPH2-F1
#
_entry.id   AF-A0A0F9TPH2-F1
#
_cell.length_a   1.000
_cell.length_b   1.000
_cell.length_c   1.000
_cell.angle_alpha   90.00
_cell.angle_beta   90.00
_cell.angle_gamma   90.00
#
_symmetry.space_group_name_H-M   'P 1'
#
loop_
_entity.id
_entity.type
_entity.pdbx_description
1 polymer ?
#
loop_
_entity_poly.entity_id
_entity_poly.type
_entity_poly.pdbx_seq_one_letter_code
_entity_poly.pdbx_strand_id
1 'polypeptide(L)'
;MALAGMVMALYLIIHMLTNLSFFSESRFSHFYHWYNSGVVRWLVLALISGSLFIHIKAAIRIRRVNAKARTVAYKKHDKFHMPAILVTISIAFLFGFIAVHVFQTLSFDATDVYSELIQQFQSPWMVLFYLAGLFVLMMHLHHSLANVLQTLGKTSVTHNGLVLAGCLLLTAGFAVIPLYIYCVMP
;
A
#
# COMPACT_ATOMS: atom_id res chain seq x y z
N MET A 1 -16.44 1.91 1.71
CA MET A 1 -15.27 1.64 0.84
C MET A 1 -14.35 2.85 0.75
N ALA A 2 -14.82 3.99 0.22
CA ALA A 2 -13.99 5.20 0.02
C ALA A 2 -13.35 5.73 1.32
N LEU A 3 -14.12 5.88 2.41
CA LEU A 3 -13.59 6.38 3.69
C LEU A 3 -12.44 5.53 4.25
N ALA A 4 -12.64 4.21 4.32
CA ALA A 4 -11.60 3.27 4.73
C ALA A 4 -10.36 3.34 3.81
N GLY A 5 -10.58 3.44 2.49
CA GLY A 5 -9.51 3.65 1.52
C GLY A 5 -8.70 4.93 1.77
N MET A 6 -9.36 6.04 2.10
CA MET A 6 -8.67 7.30 2.42
C MET A 6 -7.86 7.22 3.71
N VAL A 7 -8.37 6.56 4.75
CA VAL A 7 -7.61 6.35 6.00
C VAL A 7 -6.32 5.58 5.71
N MET A 8 -6.40 4.49 4.93
CA MET A 8 -5.21 3.73 4.54
C MET A 8 -4.26 4.53 3.64
N ALA A 9 -4.79 5.31 2.68
CA ALA A 9 -3.97 6.16 1.82
C ALA A 9 -3.21 7.23 2.62
N LEU A 10 -3.85 7.87 3.60
CA LEU A 10 -3.21 8.82 4.50
C LEU A 10 -2.13 8.14 5.35
N TYR A 11 -2.43 6.95 5.88
CA TYR A 11 -1.44 6.15 6.59
C TYR A 11 -0.22 5.84 5.72
N LEU A 12 -0.40 5.47 4.45
CA LEU A 12 0.72 5.19 3.56
C LEU A 12 1.65 6.41 3.38
N ILE A 13 1.11 7.63 3.34
CA ILE A 13 1.92 8.85 3.28
C ILE A 13 2.76 8.99 4.55
N ILE A 14 2.14 8.86 5.72
CA ILE A 14 2.84 8.96 7.01
C ILE A 14 3.89 7.85 7.11
N HIS A 15 3.51 6.61 6.76
CA HIS A 15 4.37 5.45 6.78
C HIS A 15 5.59 5.65 5.86
N MET A 16 5.40 6.16 4.64
CA MET A 16 6.49 6.51 3.73
C MET A 16 7.43 7.53 4.36
N LEU A 17 6.91 8.62 4.92
CA LEU A 17 7.72 9.67 5.54
C LEU A 17 8.52 9.15 6.73
N THR A 18 7.93 8.29 7.57
CA THR A 18 8.65 7.66 8.69
C THR A 18 9.70 6.66 8.21
N ASN A 19 9.47 5.95 7.10
CA ASN A 19 10.49 5.09 6.48
C ASN A 19 11.64 5.90 5.87
N LEU A 20 11.34 7.03 5.22
CA LEU A 20 12.37 7.93 4.67
C LEU A 20 13.30 8.51 5.74
N SER A 21 12.91 8.49 7.02
CA SER A 21 13.84 8.83 8.11
C SER A 21 15.04 7.88 8.21
N PHE A 22 15.01 6.71 7.54
CA PHE A 22 16.10 5.73 7.48
C PHE A 22 17.42 6.34 7.01
N PHE A 23 17.41 7.36 6.15
CA PHE A 23 18.63 8.06 5.74
C PHE A 23 19.35 8.80 6.89
N SER A 24 18.76 8.82 8.09
CA SER A 24 19.39 9.25 9.32
C SER A 24 19.13 8.19 10.39
N GLU A 25 20.11 7.31 10.61
CA GLU A 25 20.02 6.22 11.59
C GLU A 25 19.52 6.69 12.95
N SER A 26 20.09 7.77 13.50
CA SER A 26 19.67 8.31 14.79
C SER A 26 18.19 8.72 14.84
N ARG A 27 17.67 9.35 13.78
CA ARG A 27 16.25 9.75 13.70
C ARG A 27 15.33 8.54 13.53
N PHE A 28 15.73 7.61 12.68
CA PHE A 28 14.97 6.38 12.42
C PHE A 28 14.87 5.53 13.67
N SER A 29 16.01 5.20 14.28
CA SER A 29 16.08 4.35 15.48
C SER A 29 15.36 5.00 16.66
N HIS A 30 15.52 6.31 16.88
CA HIS A 30 14.79 7.01 17.94
C HIS A 30 13.27 6.97 17.72
N PHE A 31 12.80 7.24 16.49
CA PHE A 31 11.38 7.21 16.17
C PHE A 31 10.78 5.81 16.35
N TYR A 32 11.43 4.77 15.82
CA TYR A 32 10.92 3.41 15.88
C TYR A 32 11.07 2.79 17.27
N HIS A 33 12.08 3.18 18.05
CA HIS A 33 12.17 2.80 19.45
C HIS A 33 10.97 3.36 20.25
N TRP A 34 10.64 4.64 20.08
CA TRP A 34 9.46 5.25 20.70
C TRP A 34 8.14 4.61 20.21
N TYR A 35 8.01 4.42 18.89
CA TYR A 35 6.81 3.86 18.28
C TYR A 35 6.52 2.42 18.75
N ASN A 36 7.57 1.60 18.87
CA ASN A 36 7.45 0.19 19.26
C ASN A 36 7.40 -0.03 20.79
N SER A 37 7.99 0.85 21.60
CA SER A 37 7.99 0.70 23.08
C SER A 37 6.64 1.02 23.73
N GLY A 38 5.81 1.83 23.07
CA GLY A 38 4.50 2.25 23.59
C GLY A 38 3.30 1.51 22.99
N VAL A 39 2.10 1.99 23.34
CA VAL A 39 0.83 1.49 22.78
C VAL A 39 0.55 1.98 21.36
N VAL A 40 1.29 3.00 20.89
CA VAL A 40 1.05 3.70 19.62
C VAL A 40 1.03 2.74 18.44
N ARG A 41 2.02 1.84 18.35
CA ARG A 41 2.07 0.81 17.31
C ARG A 41 0.80 -0.02 17.24
N TRP A 42 0.30 -0.47 18.38
CA TRP A 42 -0.87 -1.33 18.46
C TRP A 42 -2.15 -0.59 18.08
N LEU A 43 -2.28 0.68 18.47
CA LEU A 43 -3.40 1.53 18.07
C LEU A 43 -3.41 1.78 16.56
N VAL A 44 -2.24 2.10 15.99
CA VAL A 44 -2.10 2.28 14.53
C VAL A 44 -2.39 0.97 13.81
N LEU A 45 -1.82 -0.15 14.26
CA LEU A 45 -2.06 -1.47 13.66
C LEU A 45 -3.55 -1.85 13.71
N ALA A 46 -4.22 -1.60 14.82
CA ALA A 46 -5.66 -1.85 14.97
C ALA A 46 -6.49 -0.96 14.02
N LEU A 47 -6.16 0.32 13.92
CA LEU A 47 -6.83 1.26 13.01
C LEU A 47 -6.69 0.83 11.54
N ILE A 48 -5.46 0.52 11.11
CA ILE A 48 -5.18 0.14 9.72
C ILE A 48 -5.75 -1.24 9.40
N SER A 49 -5.65 -2.21 10.31
CA SER A 49 -6.24 -3.54 10.12
C SER A 49 -7.77 -3.47 10.05
N GLY A 50 -8.39 -2.67 10.93
CA GLY A 50 -9.83 -2.43 10.90
C GLY A 50 -10.28 -1.74 9.60
N SER A 51 -9.54 -0.73 9.16
CA SER A 51 -9.80 -0.04 7.90
C SER A 51 -9.67 -0.98 6.69
N LEU A 52 -8.61 -1.80 6.63
CA LEU A 52 -8.39 -2.79 5.60
C LEU A 52 -9.52 -3.81 5.55
N PHE A 53 -9.93 -4.34 6.71
CA PHE A 53 -11.05 -5.27 6.81
C PHE A 53 -12.36 -4.67 6.28
N ILE A 54 -12.69 -3.44 6.70
CA ILE A 54 -13.89 -2.73 6.23
C ILE A 54 -13.81 -2.49 4.72
N HIS A 55 -12.64 -2.12 4.20
CA HIS A 55 -12.41 -1.87 2.78
C HIS A 55 -12.63 -3.15 1.96
N ILE A 56 -12.00 -4.27 2.34
CA ILE A 56 -12.13 -5.57 1.67
C ILE A 56 -13.58 -6.06 1.72
N LYS A 57 -14.22 -6.03 2.89
CA LYS A 57 -15.63 -6.45 3.05
C LYS A 57 -16.56 -5.65 2.15
N ALA A 58 -16.38 -4.33 2.09
CA ALA A 58 -17.16 -3.47 1.20
C ALA A 58 -16.89 -3.76 -0.28
N ALA A 59 -15.63 -3.97 -0.67
CA ALA A 59 -15.25 -4.28 -2.04
C ALA A 59 -15.85 -5.62 -2.51
N ILE A 60 -15.80 -6.66 -1.67
CA ILE A 60 -16.43 -7.96 -1.95
C ILE A 60 -17.94 -7.81 -2.07
N ARG A 61 -18.60 -7.07 -1.16
CA ARG A 61 -20.04 -6.82 -1.21
C ARG A 61 -20.43 -6.17 -2.55
N ILE A 62 -19.74 -5.09 -2.94
CA ILE A 62 -20.02 -4.36 -4.19
C ILE A 62 -19.78 -5.27 -5.40
N ARG A 63 -18.68 -6.03 -5.42
CA ARG A 63 -18.41 -6.98 -6.51
C ARG A 63 -19.51 -8.02 -6.65
N ARG A 64 -20.00 -8.59 -5.54
CA ARG A 64 -21.10 -9.58 -5.55
C ARG A 64 -22.40 -8.99 -6.06
N VAL A 65 -22.75 -7.77 -5.63
CA VAL A 65 -23.97 -7.07 -6.09
C VAL A 65 -23.87 -6.77 -7.59
N ASN A 66 -22.75 -6.23 -8.04
CA ASN A 66 -22.54 -5.90 -9.46
C ASN A 66 -22.52 -7.17 -10.35
N ALA A 67 -21.93 -8.27 -9.85
CA ALA A 67 -21.93 -9.54 -10.57
C ALA A 67 -23.35 -10.12 -10.72
N LYS A 68 -24.20 -10.01 -9.70
CA LYS A 68 -25.61 -10.44 -9.78
C LYS A 68 -26.44 -9.56 -10.72
N ALA A 69 -26.15 -8.26 -10.77
CA ALA A 69 -26.83 -7.32 -11.66
C ALA A 69 -26.41 -7.49 -13.13
N ARG A 70 -25.23 -8.05 -13.40
CA ARG A 70 -24.69 -8.25 -14.75
C ARG A 70 -25.19 -9.56 -15.36
N THR A 71 -26.37 -9.51 -15.98
CA THR A 71 -27.00 -10.67 -16.65
C THR A 71 -26.48 -10.92 -18.07
N VAL A 72 -25.92 -9.90 -18.73
CA VAL A 72 -25.36 -9.98 -20.10
C VAL A 72 -23.98 -9.34 -20.16
N ALA A 73 -23.04 -9.92 -20.92
CA ALA A 73 -21.71 -9.35 -21.12
C ALA A 73 -21.76 -8.14 -22.08
N TYR A 74 -20.92 -7.13 -21.82
CA TYR A 74 -20.77 -5.98 -22.73
C TYR A 74 -20.27 -6.43 -24.11
N LYS A 75 -21.00 -6.05 -25.16
CA LYS A 75 -20.67 -6.37 -26.56
C LYS A 75 -19.43 -5.63 -27.07
N LYS A 76 -19.13 -4.46 -26.51
CA LYS A 76 -18.00 -3.61 -26.91
C LYS A 76 -17.45 -2.86 -25.69
N HIS A 77 -16.14 -2.75 -25.60
CA HIS A 77 -15.46 -1.90 -24.62
C HIS A 77 -14.82 -0.73 -25.37
N ASP A 78 -15.11 0.51 -24.95
CA ASP A 78 -14.63 1.71 -25.65
C ASP A 78 -13.17 2.08 -25.34
N LYS A 79 -12.52 1.37 -24.40
CA LYS A 79 -11.15 1.65 -23.93
C LYS A 79 -10.41 0.35 -23.57
N PHE A 80 -9.11 0.47 -23.33
CA PHE A 80 -8.28 -0.63 -22.81
C PHE A 80 -8.93 -1.24 -21.57
N HIS A 81 -9.24 -2.53 -21.65
CA HIS A 81 -9.94 -3.27 -20.62
C HIS A 81 -9.00 -4.31 -20.02
N MET A 82 -8.62 -4.12 -18.76
CA MET A 82 -7.81 -5.11 -18.04
C MET A 82 -8.65 -6.38 -17.78
N PRO A 83 -8.19 -7.58 -18.16
CA PRO A 83 -8.87 -8.83 -17.85
C PRO A 83 -9.20 -8.94 -16.36
N ALA A 84 -10.44 -9.31 -16.03
CA ALA A 84 -10.91 -9.38 -14.64
C ALA A 84 -10.11 -10.37 -13.79
N ILE A 85 -9.55 -11.41 -14.41
CA ILE A 85 -8.66 -12.38 -13.76
C ILE A 85 -7.36 -11.73 -13.31
N LEU A 86 -6.73 -10.90 -14.16
CA LEU A 86 -5.49 -10.19 -13.81
C LEU A 86 -5.70 -9.21 -12.66
N VAL A 87 -6.84 -8.50 -12.65
CA VAL A 87 -7.21 -7.62 -11.53
C VAL A 87 -7.42 -8.42 -10.24
N THR A 88 -8.00 -9.62 -10.33
CA THR A 88 -8.25 -10.46 -9.15
C THR A 88 -6.94 -11.04 -8.60
N ILE A 89 -6.05 -11.51 -9.48
CA ILE A 89 -4.71 -11.98 -9.12
C ILE A 89 -3.89 -10.85 -8.47
N SER A 90 -3.91 -9.64 -9.05
CA SER A 90 -3.16 -8.52 -8.50
C SER A 90 -3.65 -8.09 -7.12
N ILE A 91 -4.97 -8.07 -6.88
CA ILE A 91 -5.52 -7.78 -5.55
C ILE A 91 -5.20 -8.89 -4.54
N ALA A 92 -5.25 -10.16 -4.95
CA ALA A 92 -4.87 -11.27 -4.10
C ALA A 92 -3.38 -11.22 -3.72
N PHE A 93 -2.52 -10.92 -4.70
CA PHE A 93 -1.09 -10.69 -4.47
C PHE A 93 -0.86 -9.50 -3.52
N LEU A 94 -1.54 -8.37 -3.73
CA LEU A 94 -1.41 -7.20 -2.85
C LEU A 94 -1.81 -7.51 -1.40
N PHE A 95 -2.90 -8.26 -1.20
CA PHE A 95 -3.30 -8.70 0.13
C PHE A 95 -2.25 -9.62 0.77
N GLY A 96 -1.71 -10.58 0.00
CA GLY A 96 -0.62 -11.44 0.44
C GLY A 96 0.65 -10.65 0.80
N PHE A 97 1.02 -9.68 -0.04
CA PHE A 97 2.14 -8.77 0.21
C PHE A 97 1.97 -8.00 1.52
N ILE A 98 0.79 -7.41 1.77
CA ILE A 98 0.50 -6.71 3.02
C ILE A 98 0.60 -7.65 4.22
N ALA A 99 0.05 -8.87 4.12
CA ALA A 99 0.10 -9.85 5.20
C ALA A 99 1.54 -10.26 5.54
N VAL A 100 2.36 -10.57 4.52
CA VAL A 100 3.78 -10.89 4.69
C VAL A 100 4.53 -9.71 5.29
N HIS A 101 4.33 -8.50 4.75
CA HIS A 101 4.96 -7.28 5.24
C HIS A 101 4.65 -7.02 6.73
N VAL A 102 3.38 -7.14 7.13
CA VAL A 102 2.97 -6.94 8.53
C VAL A 102 3.55 -8.03 9.42
N PHE A 103 3.48 -9.29 9.02
CA PHE A 103 4.04 -10.39 9.81
C PHE A 103 5.55 -10.25 10.02
N GLN A 104 6.28 -9.95 8.95
CA GLN A 104 7.73 -9.76 8.97
C GLN A 104 8.13 -8.59 9.88
N THR A 105 7.48 -7.44 9.75
CA THR A 105 7.78 -6.25 10.58
C THR A 105 7.40 -6.43 12.06
N LEU A 106 6.39 -7.26 12.35
CA LEU A 106 6.07 -7.66 13.72
C LEU A 106 7.08 -8.64 14.33
N SER A 107 7.86 -9.33 13.50
CA SER A 107 8.86 -10.32 13.90
C SER A 107 10.25 -9.72 14.10
N PHE A 108 10.47 -8.47 13.69
CA PHE A 108 11.72 -7.74 13.91
C PHE A 108 11.99 -7.53 15.39
N ASP A 109 13.28 -7.49 15.76
CA ASP A 109 13.68 -6.92 17.03
C ASP A 109 13.25 -5.44 17.10
N ALA A 110 12.31 -5.16 18.00
CA ALA A 110 11.77 -3.82 18.22
C ALA A 110 12.81 -2.82 18.75
N THR A 111 13.93 -3.31 19.30
CA THR A 111 15.01 -2.48 19.84
C THR A 111 16.01 -2.05 18.78
N ASP A 112 16.16 -2.82 17.69
CA ASP A 112 17.09 -2.52 16.58
C ASP A 112 16.46 -2.74 15.21
N VAL A 113 15.40 -1.98 14.93
CA VAL A 113 14.68 -2.00 13.65
C VAL A 113 15.57 -1.58 12.48
N TYR A 114 16.60 -0.77 12.72
CA TYR A 114 17.49 -0.28 11.66
C TYR A 114 18.32 -1.42 11.06
N SER A 115 18.97 -2.22 11.92
CA SER A 115 19.75 -3.39 11.50
C SER A 115 18.87 -4.47 10.86
N GLU A 116 17.67 -4.71 11.41
CA GLU A 116 16.68 -5.65 10.85
C GLU A 116 16.29 -5.25 9.42
N LEU A 117 16.06 -3.96 9.17
CA LEU A 117 15.71 -3.47 7.84
C LEU A 117 16.87 -3.65 6.84
N ILE A 118 18.11 -3.38 7.26
CA ILE A 118 19.30 -3.59 6.44
C ILE A 118 19.42 -5.07 6.08
N GLN A 119 19.40 -5.95 7.09
CA GLN A 119 19.54 -7.40 6.91
C GLN A 119 18.47 -7.95 5.96
N GLN A 120 17.23 -7.48 6.12
CA GLN A 120 16.11 -7.89 5.29
C GLN A 120 16.34 -7.62 3.80
N PHE A 121 16.87 -6.44 3.46
CA PHE A 121 17.04 -6.01 2.07
C PHE A 121 18.40 -6.35 1.45
N GLN A 122 19.26 -7.07 2.16
CA GLN A 122 20.42 -7.72 1.54
C GLN A 122 20.03 -8.81 0.54
N SER A 123 18.85 -9.43 0.71
CA SER A 123 18.38 -10.48 -0.19
C SER A 123 17.79 -9.88 -1.47
N PRO A 124 18.34 -10.20 -2.67
CA PRO A 124 17.79 -9.69 -3.93
C PRO A 124 16.34 -10.13 -4.16
N TRP A 125 15.98 -11.32 -3.68
CA TRP A 125 14.61 -11.83 -3.74
C TRP A 125 13.65 -10.99 -2.90
N MET A 126 14.11 -10.48 -1.76
CA MET A 126 13.31 -9.62 -0.90
C MET A 126 13.08 -8.25 -1.54
N VAL A 127 14.13 -7.66 -2.12
CA VAL A 127 14.03 -6.41 -2.88
C VAL A 127 13.03 -6.57 -4.03
N LEU A 128 13.16 -7.63 -4.84
CA LEU A 128 12.24 -7.89 -5.94
C LEU A 128 10.79 -8.09 -5.47
N PHE A 129 10.58 -8.84 -4.38
CA PHE A 129 9.26 -9.04 -3.80
C PHE A 129 8.62 -7.72 -3.37
N TYR A 130 9.37 -6.85 -2.70
CA TYR A 130 8.88 -5.53 -2.28
C TYR A 130 8.64 -4.59 -3.45
N LEU A 131 9.50 -4.57 -4.47
CA LEU A 131 9.27 -3.75 -5.67
C LEU A 131 8.04 -4.22 -6.45
N ALA A 132 7.80 -5.53 -6.54
CA ALA A 132 6.57 -6.06 -7.12
C ALA A 132 5.33 -5.68 -6.31
N GLY A 133 5.41 -5.76 -4.97
CA GLY A 133 4.37 -5.28 -4.05
C GLY A 133 4.03 -3.81 -4.25
N LEU A 134 5.05 -2.95 -4.31
CA LEU A 134 4.92 -1.51 -4.53
C LEU A 134 4.33 -1.19 -5.91
N PHE A 135 4.74 -1.92 -6.96
CA PHE A 135 4.16 -1.76 -8.29
C PHE A 135 2.65 -2.06 -8.30
N VAL A 136 2.24 -3.16 -7.68
CA VAL A 136 0.82 -3.52 -7.60
C VAL A 136 0.04 -2.54 -6.72
N LEU A 137 0.63 -2.08 -5.61
CA LEU A 137 0.06 -1.04 -4.76
C LEU A 137 -0.15 0.27 -5.54
N MET A 138 0.83 0.69 -6.34
CA MET A 138 0.73 1.88 -7.21
C MET A 138 -0.45 1.75 -8.17
N MET A 139 -0.57 0.61 -8.86
CA MET A 139 -1.67 0.36 -9.79
C MET A 139 -3.03 0.38 -9.09
N HIS A 140 -3.13 -0.20 -7.89
CA HIS A 140 -4.33 -0.20 -7.07
C HIS A 140 -4.71 1.22 -6.60
N LEU A 141 -3.74 2.01 -6.13
CA LEU A 141 -3.94 3.39 -5.68
C LEU A 141 -4.34 4.31 -6.82
N HIS A 142 -3.64 4.26 -7.96
CA HIS A 142 -3.96 5.08 -9.12
C HIS A 142 -5.40 4.83 -9.60
N HIS A 143 -5.80 3.56 -9.71
CA HIS A 143 -7.17 3.20 -10.06
C HIS A 143 -8.20 3.70 -9.04
N SER A 144 -7.90 3.58 -7.75
CA SER A 144 -8.85 3.88 -6.68
C SER A 144 -8.96 5.38 -6.37
N LEU A 145 -7.84 6.12 -6.43
CA LEU A 145 -7.78 7.55 -6.12
C LEU A 145 -8.26 8.43 -7.27
N ALA A 146 -8.11 7.98 -8.52
CA ALA A 146 -8.55 8.76 -9.70
C ALA A 146 -9.99 9.26 -9.53
N ASN A 147 -10.89 8.44 -9.00
CA ASN A 147 -12.31 8.79 -8.91
C ASN A 147 -12.85 8.77 -7.46
N VAL A 148 -11.96 8.85 -6.46
CA VAL A 148 -12.40 8.79 -5.05
C VAL A 148 -13.28 9.98 -4.67
N LEU A 149 -12.97 11.18 -5.16
CA LEU A 149 -13.76 12.38 -4.89
C LEU A 149 -15.10 12.39 -5.61
N GLN A 150 -15.19 11.75 -6.78
CA GLN A 150 -16.46 11.49 -7.47
C GLN A 150 -17.34 10.52 -6.66
N THR A 151 -16.73 9.46 -6.12
CA THR A 151 -17.42 8.49 -5.26
C THR A 151 -17.96 9.13 -3.97
N LEU A 152 -17.31 10.19 -3.50
CA LEU A 152 -17.77 10.99 -2.35
C LEU A 152 -18.73 12.11 -2.72
N GLY A 153 -19.07 12.30 -4.00
CA GLY A 153 -19.97 13.34 -4.49
C GLY A 153 -19.41 14.77 -4.42
N LYS A 154 -18.09 14.94 -4.24
CA LYS A 154 -17.47 16.26 -4.06
C LYS A 154 -17.13 16.97 -5.37
N THR A 155 -16.90 16.23 -6.44
CA THR A 155 -16.57 16.78 -7.76
C THR A 155 -16.90 15.79 -8.86
N SER A 156 -17.13 16.28 -10.08
CA SER A 156 -17.22 15.48 -11.30
C SER A 156 -15.89 15.42 -12.07
N VAL A 157 -14.90 16.24 -11.70
CA VAL A 157 -13.62 16.38 -12.43
C VAL A 157 -12.55 15.50 -11.81
N THR A 158 -11.90 14.69 -12.62
CA THR A 158 -10.75 13.86 -12.22
C THR A 158 -9.45 14.48 -12.71
N HIS A 159 -8.55 14.77 -11.77
CA HIS A 159 -7.20 15.27 -12.07
C HIS A 159 -6.22 14.10 -12.19
N ASN A 160 -6.32 13.31 -13.26
CA ASN A 160 -5.52 12.08 -13.44
C ASN A 160 -4.01 12.31 -13.33
N GLY A 161 -3.49 13.43 -13.87
CA GLY A 161 -2.06 13.75 -13.79
C GLY A 161 -1.55 13.93 -12.35
N LEU A 162 -2.31 14.63 -11.50
CA LEU A 162 -1.96 14.82 -10.09
C LEU A 162 -2.04 13.52 -9.30
N VAL A 163 -3.06 12.69 -9.57
CA VAL A 163 -3.19 11.38 -8.93
C VAL A 163 -2.03 10.46 -9.29
N LEU A 164 -1.65 10.42 -10.57
CA LEU A 164 -0.50 9.65 -11.02
C LEU A 164 0.80 10.15 -10.38
N ALA A 165 1.04 11.48 -10.38
CA ALA A 165 2.21 12.07 -9.74
C ALA A 165 2.29 11.72 -8.24
N GLY A 166 1.17 11.80 -7.51
CA GLY A 166 1.11 11.41 -6.10
C GLY A 166 1.41 9.92 -5.88
N CYS A 167 0.85 9.03 -6.73
CA CYS A 167 1.13 7.60 -6.65
C CYS A 167 2.59 7.27 -6.96
N LEU A 168 3.18 7.92 -7.96
CA LEU A 168 4.60 7.75 -8.32
C LEU A 168 5.51 8.24 -7.20
N LEU A 169 5.23 9.41 -6.64
CA LEU A 169 6.00 9.96 -5.52
C LEU A 169 5.95 9.03 -4.30
N LEU A 170 4.76 8.54 -3.94
CA LEU A 170 4.60 7.60 -2.84
C LEU A 170 5.38 6.30 -3.08
N THR A 171 5.28 5.76 -4.30
CA THR A 171 5.95 4.50 -4.68
C THR A 171 7.46 4.67 -4.70
N ALA A 172 7.97 5.77 -5.25
CA ALA A 172 9.39 6.08 -5.27
C ALA A 172 9.95 6.28 -3.85
N GLY A 173 9.20 6.96 -2.98
CA GLY A 173 9.60 7.16 -1.59
C GLY A 173 9.70 5.86 -0.78
N PHE A 174 8.88 4.86 -1.09
CA PHE A 174 9.07 3.52 -0.50
C PHE A 174 10.18 2.74 -1.19
N ALA A 175 10.28 2.78 -2.53
CA ALA A 175 11.22 1.99 -3.31
C ALA A 175 12.68 2.40 -3.10
N VAL A 176 12.94 3.67 -2.78
CA VAL A 176 14.30 4.18 -2.58
C VAL A 176 15.01 3.48 -1.41
N ILE A 177 14.30 3.06 -0.36
CA ILE A 177 14.89 2.41 0.82
C ILE A 177 15.50 1.04 0.49
N PRO A 178 14.75 0.03 0.00
CA PRO A 178 15.32 -1.27 -0.33
C PRO A 178 16.36 -1.20 -1.45
N LEU A 179 16.18 -0.29 -2.41
CA LEU A 179 17.16 -0.07 -3.48
C LEU A 179 18.46 0.54 -2.95
N TYR A 180 18.37 1.50 -2.03
CA TYR A 180 19.54 2.10 -1.41
C TYR A 180 20.31 1.07 -0.57
N ILE A 181 19.62 0.31 0.27
CA ILE A 181 20.25 -0.73 1.10
C ILE A 181 20.99 -1.74 0.20
N TYR A 182 20.31 -2.32 -0.78
CA TYR A 182 20.89 -3.34 -1.64
C TYR A 182 22.06 -2.85 -2.51
N CYS A 183 21.99 -1.62 -3.02
CA CYS A 183 23.00 -1.10 -3.94
C CYS A 183 24.15 -0.36 -3.26
N VAL A 184 23.96 0.17 -2.05
CA VAL A 184 24.89 1.11 -1.40
C VAL A 184 25.40 0.61 -0.05
N MET A 185 24.65 -0.26 0.64
CA MET A 185 25.00 -0.76 1.98
C MET A 185 25.16 -2.30 1.98
N PRO A 186 26.20 -2.87 1.34
CA PRO A 186 26.43 -4.32 1.34
C PRO A 186 26.90 -4.86 2.70
#